data_AF-A0A096AX36-F1
#
_entry.id   AF-A0A096AX36-F1
#
_cell.length_a   1.000
_cell.length_b   1.000
_cell.length_c   1.000
_cell.angle_alpha   90.00
_cell.angle_beta   90.00
_cell.angle_gamma   90.00
#
_symmetry.space_group_name_H-M   'P 1'
#
loop_
_entity.id
_entity.type
_entity.pdbx_description
1 polymer ?
#
loop_
_entity_poly.entity_id
_entity_poly.type
_entity_poly.pdbx_seq_one_letter_code
_entity_poly.pdbx_strand_id
1 'polypeptide(L)'
;MSPATTWKTGDDAEKFLVGCYDGWEDGGALLYWDAGSDFAYNNFPWEGFTNIGNGSLSPSSPGWSFYDYTIIGRCNTLLENVDKCVFSSDAVKKDLVAQVKAIRAYNYFRMGFLYGGVPIVKPFTSAQEARVPRNTEQEVKDLVFKDLDEAIADINTSPAARGRIAKGAALAMKMRAALYWGDYQKAKDAAQAIIDLGKYELDPDYTNLFKLAGVDSKEIILAVQYKSGTRSLGTIGQLYNNADGGWSSVVPTQKCVDNYEMSNGMTIDEAGSGYDATHPFHGRDPRMAMTILYPGCDWKGTIFNTLDENVNGKKNPNYPTNAANSSKTALTWRKYLDPMSQY
;
A
#
# COMPACT_ATOMS: atom_id res chain seq x y z
N MET A 1 -20.36 6.53 -21.55
CA MET A 1 -21.09 5.60 -22.44
C MET A 1 -22.59 5.80 -22.24
N SER A 2 -23.42 5.76 -23.29
CA SER A 2 -24.88 5.94 -23.20
C SER A 2 -25.55 4.74 -22.52
N PRO A 3 -26.42 4.91 -21.50
CA PRO A 3 -27.04 3.81 -20.75
C PRO A 3 -27.82 2.79 -21.61
N ALA A 4 -28.36 3.20 -22.76
CA ALA A 4 -29.17 2.33 -23.62
C ALA A 4 -28.36 1.25 -24.38
N THR A 5 -27.03 1.39 -24.43
CA THR A 5 -26.15 0.47 -25.18
C THR A 5 -25.12 -0.24 -24.30
N THR A 6 -25.09 -0.01 -22.98
CA THR A 6 -24.15 -0.69 -22.07
C THR A 6 -24.82 -1.88 -21.37
N TRP A 7 -24.01 -2.73 -20.71
CA TRP A 7 -24.48 -3.88 -19.91
C TRP A 7 -25.18 -4.99 -20.69
N LYS A 8 -24.70 -5.32 -21.89
CA LYS A 8 -25.29 -6.39 -22.73
C LYS A 8 -24.45 -7.66 -22.73
N THR A 9 -23.14 -7.53 -22.68
CA THR A 9 -22.19 -8.63 -22.85
C THR A 9 -21.23 -8.74 -21.68
N GLY A 10 -20.62 -9.92 -21.50
CA GLY A 10 -19.52 -10.09 -20.56
C GLY A 10 -18.38 -9.10 -20.78
N ASP A 11 -18.09 -8.76 -22.03
CA ASP A 11 -17.07 -7.76 -22.40
C ASP A 11 -17.43 -6.34 -21.91
N ASP A 12 -18.72 -6.01 -21.86
CA ASP A 12 -19.15 -4.74 -21.27
C ASP A 12 -18.85 -4.74 -19.77
N ALA A 13 -19.26 -5.79 -19.05
CA ALA A 13 -18.99 -5.93 -17.62
C ALA A 13 -17.48 -5.91 -17.31
N GLU A 14 -16.66 -6.53 -18.15
CA GLU A 14 -15.20 -6.55 -18.02
C GLU A 14 -14.59 -5.14 -18.10
N LYS A 15 -15.09 -4.28 -19.00
CA LYS A 15 -14.64 -2.86 -19.07
C LYS A 15 -15.00 -2.08 -17.81
N PHE A 16 -16.17 -2.35 -17.21
CA PHE A 16 -16.53 -1.75 -15.92
C PHE A 16 -15.72 -2.30 -14.76
N LEU A 17 -15.35 -3.59 -14.80
CA LEU A 17 -14.43 -4.18 -13.83
C LEU A 17 -13.07 -3.47 -13.86
N VAL A 18 -12.52 -3.16 -15.05
CA VAL A 18 -11.30 -2.35 -15.16
C VAL A 18 -11.45 -1.00 -14.44
N GLY A 19 -12.61 -0.35 -14.52
CA GLY A 19 -12.91 0.85 -13.75
C GLY A 19 -12.98 0.64 -12.24
N CYS A 20 -13.38 -0.54 -11.77
CA CYS A 20 -13.33 -0.89 -10.34
C CYS A 20 -11.89 -1.09 -9.86
N TYR A 21 -11.00 -1.61 -10.71
CA TYR A 21 -9.58 -1.67 -10.43
C TYR A 21 -8.90 -0.30 -10.49
N ASP A 22 -9.30 0.61 -11.37
CA ASP A 22 -8.62 1.90 -11.46
C ASP A 22 -8.82 2.78 -10.21
N GLY A 23 -7.81 2.80 -9.33
CA GLY A 23 -7.85 3.50 -8.05
C GLY A 23 -8.29 2.64 -6.87
N TRP A 24 -8.38 1.32 -7.02
CA TRP A 24 -8.77 0.40 -5.93
C TRP A 24 -7.85 0.48 -4.70
N GLU A 25 -6.59 0.85 -4.93
CA GLU A 25 -5.57 1.23 -3.95
C GLU A 25 -4.65 2.28 -4.57
N ASP A 26 -4.16 3.21 -3.75
CA ASP A 26 -3.27 4.30 -4.17
C ASP A 26 -1.83 3.98 -3.77
N GLY A 27 -0.97 3.72 -4.76
CA GLY A 27 0.44 3.39 -4.51
C GLY A 27 1.25 4.56 -3.92
N GLY A 28 0.84 5.80 -4.15
CA GLY A 28 1.44 6.95 -3.48
C GLY A 28 1.11 6.93 -2.00
N ALA A 29 -0.17 6.85 -1.65
CA ALA A 29 -0.62 6.78 -0.27
C ALA A 29 0.02 5.61 0.49
N LEU A 30 0.19 4.43 -0.14
CA LEU A 30 0.91 3.31 0.46
C LEU A 30 2.35 3.65 0.85
N LEU A 31 3.08 4.37 0.01
CA LEU A 31 4.47 4.78 0.28
C LEU A 31 4.57 5.88 1.33
N TYR A 32 3.55 6.75 1.43
CA TYR A 32 3.50 7.80 2.43
C TYR A 32 2.94 7.35 3.78
N TRP A 33 2.26 6.21 3.84
CA TRP A 33 1.49 5.83 5.02
C TRP A 33 2.34 5.65 6.28
N ASP A 34 3.62 5.27 6.13
CA ASP A 34 4.57 5.19 7.24
C ASP A 34 4.80 6.55 7.93
N ALA A 35 4.53 7.67 7.25
CA ALA A 35 4.60 9.00 7.86
C ALA A 35 3.42 9.31 8.79
N GLY A 36 2.39 8.46 8.80
CA GLY A 36 1.35 8.43 9.84
C GLY A 36 1.78 7.67 11.10
N SER A 37 3.02 7.16 11.16
CA SER A 37 3.57 6.38 12.28
C SER A 37 4.88 6.98 12.79
N ASP A 38 5.54 6.32 13.75
CA ASP A 38 6.86 6.67 14.24
C ASP A 38 8.01 6.28 13.27
N PHE A 39 7.71 5.58 12.17
CA PHE A 39 8.72 5.10 11.22
C PHE A 39 9.17 6.10 10.17
N ALA A 40 8.32 7.07 9.81
CA ALA A 40 8.68 8.04 8.80
C ALA A 40 8.27 9.46 9.18
N TYR A 41 8.93 10.42 8.56
CA TYR A 41 8.62 11.83 8.66
C TYR A 41 8.28 12.37 7.28
N ASN A 42 7.12 13.03 7.17
CA ASN A 42 6.71 13.72 5.96
C ASN A 42 7.20 15.18 5.98
N ASN A 43 8.15 15.49 5.08
CA ASN A 43 8.81 16.79 4.96
C ASN A 43 7.85 17.90 4.52
N PHE A 44 6.80 17.58 3.75
CA PHE A 44 5.94 18.59 3.15
C PHE A 44 4.46 18.43 3.59
N PRO A 45 3.94 19.34 4.43
CA PRO A 45 2.60 19.23 4.97
C PRO A 45 1.47 19.15 3.93
N TRP A 46 1.67 19.70 2.72
CA TRP A 46 0.68 19.66 1.65
C TRP A 46 0.49 18.26 1.02
N GLU A 47 1.34 17.29 1.34
CA GLU A 47 1.17 15.88 0.93
C GLU A 47 0.15 15.15 1.82
N GLY A 48 -0.21 15.74 2.97
CA GLY A 48 -1.34 15.31 3.79
C GLY A 48 -1.04 14.26 4.86
N PHE A 49 0.22 13.87 5.07
CA PHE A 49 0.56 12.85 6.08
C PHE A 49 1.19 13.46 7.35
N THR A 50 1.74 14.68 7.30
CA THR A 50 2.33 15.34 8.48
C THR A 50 1.36 15.45 9.66
N ASN A 51 0.11 15.86 9.41
CA ASN A 51 -0.90 16.04 10.45
C ASN A 51 -1.45 14.71 10.99
N ILE A 52 -1.42 13.66 10.17
CA ILE A 52 -1.71 12.29 10.60
C ILE A 52 -0.63 11.85 11.59
N GLY A 53 0.65 11.97 11.22
CA GLY A 53 1.78 11.51 12.05
C GLY A 53 1.98 12.29 13.34
N ASN A 54 1.66 13.58 13.38
CA ASN A 54 1.83 14.41 14.59
C ASN A 54 0.55 14.61 15.41
N GLY A 55 -0.56 13.97 15.03
CA GLY A 55 -1.83 14.04 15.76
C GLY A 55 -2.56 15.39 15.67
N SER A 56 -2.23 16.25 14.70
CA SER A 56 -2.86 17.57 14.53
C SER A 56 -4.06 17.59 13.58
N LEU A 57 -4.64 16.42 13.29
CA LEU A 57 -5.84 16.27 12.46
C LEU A 57 -7.01 17.13 12.95
N SER A 58 -7.64 17.86 12.04
CA SER A 58 -8.83 18.66 12.31
C SER A 58 -9.76 18.68 11.09
N PRO A 59 -11.03 19.09 11.23
CA PRO A 59 -11.92 19.25 10.08
C PRO A 59 -11.41 20.22 9.01
N SER A 60 -10.61 21.23 9.39
CA SER A 60 -10.00 22.19 8.46
C SER A 60 -8.64 21.73 7.92
N SER A 61 -8.05 20.69 8.51
CA SER A 61 -6.80 20.05 8.09
C SER A 61 -6.92 18.53 8.26
N PRO A 62 -7.70 17.85 7.40
CA PRO A 62 -8.01 16.43 7.55
C PRO A 62 -6.88 15.51 7.06
N GLY A 63 -5.84 16.08 6.46
CA GLY A 63 -4.72 15.31 5.90
C GLY A 63 -5.12 14.56 4.65
N TRP A 64 -4.46 13.44 4.40
CA TRP A 64 -4.82 12.50 3.35
C TRP A 64 -6.18 11.87 3.68
N SER A 65 -7.15 12.03 2.79
CA SER A 65 -8.48 11.46 2.98
C SER A 65 -8.52 10.02 2.49
N PHE A 66 -8.85 9.08 3.38
CA PHE A 66 -9.24 7.72 3.04
C PHE A 66 -10.76 7.57 2.93
N TYR A 67 -11.51 8.64 3.14
CA TYR A 67 -12.97 8.67 3.05
C TYR A 67 -13.40 8.95 1.60
N ASP A 68 -13.29 7.95 0.74
CA ASP A 68 -13.67 8.03 -0.68
C ASP A 68 -14.60 6.87 -1.08
N TYR A 69 -15.75 7.22 -1.65
CA TYR A 69 -16.78 6.29 -2.11
C TYR A 69 -16.74 6.04 -3.61
N THR A 70 -15.80 6.63 -4.35
CA THR A 70 -15.72 6.53 -5.81
C THR A 70 -15.62 5.07 -6.27
N ILE A 71 -14.67 4.31 -5.71
CA ILE A 71 -14.49 2.89 -6.06
C ILE A 71 -15.68 2.04 -5.61
N ILE A 72 -16.23 2.31 -4.43
CA ILE A 72 -17.43 1.63 -3.93
C ILE A 72 -18.62 1.87 -4.87
N GLY A 73 -18.81 3.10 -5.34
CA GLY A 73 -19.85 3.46 -6.31
C GLY A 73 -19.69 2.71 -7.63
N ARG A 74 -18.47 2.57 -8.14
CA ARG A 74 -18.18 1.78 -9.35
C ARG A 74 -18.51 0.30 -9.13
N CYS A 75 -18.09 -0.27 -7.99
CA CYS A 75 -18.39 -1.66 -7.63
C CYS A 75 -19.90 -1.90 -7.53
N ASN A 76 -20.61 -1.02 -6.81
CA ASN A 76 -22.06 -1.11 -6.65
C ASN A 76 -22.81 -0.98 -7.98
N THR A 77 -22.37 -0.07 -8.86
CA THR A 77 -22.95 0.09 -10.21
C THR A 77 -22.79 -1.21 -11.02
N LEU A 78 -21.62 -1.85 -10.95
CA LEU A 78 -21.41 -3.12 -11.62
C LEU A 78 -22.30 -4.21 -11.04
N LEU A 79 -22.31 -4.37 -9.71
CA LEU A 79 -23.10 -5.40 -9.04
C LEU A 79 -24.62 -5.26 -9.30
N GLU A 80 -25.12 -4.05 -9.51
CA GLU A 80 -26.54 -3.80 -9.87
C GLU A 80 -26.87 -4.15 -11.33
N ASN A 81 -25.88 -4.11 -12.24
CA ASN A 81 -26.12 -4.22 -13.67
C ASN A 81 -25.58 -5.51 -14.31
N VAL A 82 -24.70 -6.25 -13.63
CA VAL A 82 -24.03 -7.43 -14.18
C VAL A 82 -25.00 -8.53 -14.61
N ASP A 83 -26.16 -8.64 -13.97
CA ASP A 83 -27.19 -9.63 -14.31
C ASP A 83 -27.86 -9.37 -15.66
N LYS A 84 -27.73 -8.17 -16.23
CA LYS A 84 -28.22 -7.81 -17.57
C LYS A 84 -27.30 -8.33 -18.68
N CYS A 85 -26.04 -8.65 -18.35
CA CYS A 85 -25.04 -9.07 -19.31
C CYS A 85 -25.14 -10.57 -19.61
N VAL A 86 -24.97 -10.92 -20.89
CA VAL A 86 -24.80 -12.30 -21.32
C VAL A 86 -23.33 -12.68 -21.25
N PHE A 87 -23.01 -13.71 -20.46
CA PHE A 87 -21.66 -14.26 -20.29
C PHE A 87 -21.50 -15.57 -21.06
N SER A 88 -20.25 -15.93 -21.36
CA SER A 88 -19.92 -17.22 -21.96
C SER A 88 -20.20 -18.41 -21.03
N SER A 89 -20.15 -18.20 -19.71
CA SER A 89 -20.54 -19.18 -18.71
C SER A 89 -20.80 -18.52 -17.35
N ASP A 90 -21.53 -19.22 -16.48
CA ASP A 90 -21.76 -18.79 -15.09
C ASP A 90 -20.46 -18.67 -14.31
N ALA A 91 -19.48 -19.53 -14.57
CA ALA A 91 -18.18 -19.48 -13.90
C ALA A 91 -17.43 -18.16 -14.19
N VAL A 92 -17.47 -17.68 -15.44
CA VAL A 92 -16.85 -16.40 -15.82
C VAL A 92 -17.55 -15.22 -15.13
N LYS A 93 -18.89 -15.23 -15.11
CA LYS A 93 -19.67 -14.21 -14.40
C LYS A 93 -19.35 -14.18 -12.91
N LYS A 94 -19.32 -15.35 -12.27
CA LYS A 94 -19.04 -15.53 -10.85
C LYS A 94 -17.65 -15.03 -10.46
N ASP A 95 -16.63 -15.38 -11.23
CA ASP A 95 -15.27 -14.89 -10.99
C ASP A 95 -15.17 -13.36 -11.11
N LEU A 96 -15.78 -12.77 -12.14
CA LEU A 96 -15.84 -11.31 -12.32
C LEU A 96 -16.51 -10.63 -11.12
N VAL A 97 -17.68 -11.12 -10.70
CA VAL A 97 -18.42 -10.60 -9.55
C VAL A 97 -17.62 -10.75 -8.26
N ALA A 98 -16.92 -11.87 -8.08
CA ALA A 98 -16.07 -12.11 -6.92
C ALA A 98 -14.92 -11.10 -6.81
N GLN A 99 -14.26 -10.77 -7.93
CA GLN A 99 -13.24 -9.72 -7.96
C GLN A 99 -13.80 -8.36 -7.51
N VAL A 100 -15.01 -8.00 -7.96
CA VAL A 100 -15.68 -6.73 -7.59
C VAL A 100 -16.02 -6.68 -6.10
N LYS A 101 -16.55 -7.78 -5.55
CA LYS A 101 -16.84 -7.90 -4.11
C LYS A 101 -15.57 -7.77 -3.27
N ALA A 102 -14.47 -8.40 -3.68
CA ALA A 102 -13.19 -8.27 -2.98
C ALA A 102 -12.69 -6.81 -2.97
N ILE A 103 -12.77 -6.09 -4.10
CA ILE A 103 -12.41 -4.66 -4.18
C ILE A 103 -13.30 -3.81 -3.27
N ARG A 104 -14.62 -4.03 -3.31
CA ARG A 104 -15.58 -3.30 -2.48
C ARG A 104 -15.32 -3.55 -1.00
N ALA A 105 -15.13 -4.80 -0.61
CA ALA A 105 -14.83 -5.19 0.75
C ALA A 105 -13.54 -4.55 1.26
N TYR A 106 -12.48 -4.53 0.44
CA TYR A 106 -11.22 -3.90 0.83
C TYR A 106 -11.37 -2.39 1.07
N ASN A 107 -12.14 -1.68 0.24
CA ASN A 107 -12.39 -0.26 0.42
C ASN A 107 -13.25 0.03 1.66
N TYR A 108 -14.28 -0.78 1.92
CA TYR A 108 -15.04 -0.69 3.17
C TYR A 108 -14.20 -1.04 4.40
N PHE A 109 -13.32 -2.03 4.32
CA PHE A 109 -12.40 -2.39 5.40
C PHE A 109 -11.50 -1.20 5.76
N ARG A 110 -10.86 -0.57 4.78
CA ARG A 110 -9.98 0.59 5.02
C ARG A 110 -10.71 1.72 5.73
N MET A 111 -11.90 2.08 5.25
CA MET A 111 -12.72 3.10 5.90
C MET A 111 -13.22 2.66 7.28
N GLY A 112 -13.62 1.40 7.41
CA GLY A 112 -14.06 0.80 8.67
C GLY A 112 -12.99 0.86 9.75
N PHE A 113 -11.76 0.50 9.40
CA PHE A 113 -10.63 0.56 10.31
C PHE A 113 -10.27 2.00 10.72
N LEU A 114 -10.28 2.95 9.79
CA LEU A 114 -9.84 4.31 10.06
C LEU A 114 -10.90 5.18 10.73
N TYR A 115 -12.18 4.94 10.42
CA TYR A 115 -13.28 5.82 10.81
C TYR A 115 -14.35 5.12 11.67
N GLY A 116 -14.24 3.80 11.87
CA GLY A 116 -15.29 2.99 12.48
C GLY A 116 -16.48 2.84 11.53
N GLY A 117 -17.70 3.00 12.05
CA GLY A 117 -18.91 2.91 11.23
C GLY A 117 -18.96 3.94 10.11
N VAL A 118 -19.21 3.55 8.87
CA VAL A 118 -19.34 4.46 7.72
C VAL A 118 -20.60 4.09 6.92
N PRO A 119 -21.21 5.01 6.16
CA PRO A 119 -22.41 4.67 5.39
C PRO A 119 -22.19 3.49 4.44
N ILE A 120 -23.06 2.49 4.54
CA ILE A 120 -23.16 1.42 3.55
C ILE A 120 -24.12 1.91 2.47
N VAL A 121 -23.61 2.12 1.27
CA VAL A 121 -24.32 2.83 0.22
C VAL A 121 -24.72 1.89 -0.90
N LYS A 122 -25.83 2.23 -1.55
CA LYS A 122 -26.25 1.68 -2.84
C LYS A 122 -26.03 2.72 -3.94
N PRO A 123 -26.15 2.37 -5.22
CA PRO A 123 -26.19 3.37 -6.28
C PRO A 123 -27.32 4.39 -6.02
N PHE A 124 -27.01 5.67 -6.15
CA PHE A 124 -27.95 6.77 -5.94
C PHE A 124 -28.27 7.46 -7.26
N THR A 125 -29.48 8.01 -7.37
CA THR A 125 -29.91 8.76 -8.57
C THR A 125 -29.80 10.28 -8.38
N SER A 126 -29.56 10.75 -7.15
CA SER A 126 -29.36 12.16 -6.84
C SER A 126 -28.47 12.40 -5.60
N ALA A 127 -27.93 13.62 -5.49
CA ALA A 127 -27.15 14.03 -4.32
C ALA A 127 -27.96 14.07 -3.01
N GLN A 128 -29.29 14.24 -3.11
CA GLN A 128 -30.16 14.26 -1.93
C GLN A 128 -30.35 12.85 -1.36
N GLU A 129 -30.50 11.84 -2.22
CA GLU A 129 -30.57 10.43 -1.81
C GLU A 129 -29.26 9.94 -1.18
N ALA A 130 -28.13 10.53 -1.58
CA ALA A 130 -26.82 10.19 -1.05
C ALA A 130 -26.58 10.72 0.39
N ARG A 131 -27.52 11.47 0.97
CA ARG A 131 -27.45 11.95 2.37
C ARG A 131 -27.94 10.86 3.33
N VAL A 132 -27.11 9.86 3.54
CA VAL A 132 -27.40 8.72 4.42
C VAL A 132 -26.66 8.80 5.75
N PRO A 133 -27.25 8.28 6.85
CA PRO A 133 -26.55 8.20 8.13
C PRO A 133 -25.40 7.18 8.06
N ARG A 134 -24.47 7.28 9.02
CA ARG A 134 -23.42 6.27 9.20
C ARG A 134 -24.06 4.96 9.68
N ASN A 135 -23.65 3.84 9.09
CA ASN A 135 -23.85 2.54 9.71
C ASN A 135 -22.86 2.37 10.88
N THR A 136 -23.12 1.39 11.74
CA THR A 136 -22.22 0.97 12.81
C THR A 136 -20.97 0.28 12.24
N GLU A 137 -19.89 0.25 13.02
CA GLU A 137 -18.68 -0.48 12.62
C GLU A 137 -18.96 -1.98 12.44
N GLN A 138 -19.83 -2.56 13.28
CA GLN A 138 -20.22 -3.96 13.16
C GLN A 138 -20.92 -4.25 11.83
N GLU A 139 -21.83 -3.40 11.38
CA GLU A 139 -22.48 -3.56 10.07
C GLU A 139 -21.48 -3.48 8.90
N VAL A 140 -20.47 -2.59 9.01
CA VAL A 140 -19.38 -2.51 8.02
C VAL A 140 -18.54 -3.79 8.03
N LYS A 141 -18.18 -4.28 9.22
CA LYS A 141 -17.45 -5.55 9.42
C LYS A 141 -18.21 -6.72 8.81
N ASP A 142 -19.52 -6.80 9.05
CA ASP A 142 -20.38 -7.86 8.52
C ASP A 142 -20.45 -7.83 6.99
N LEU A 143 -20.58 -6.63 6.39
CA LEU A 143 -20.53 -6.47 4.95
C LEU A 143 -19.19 -6.92 4.36
N VAL A 144 -18.07 -6.49 4.96
CA VAL A 144 -16.73 -6.84 4.48
C VAL A 144 -16.52 -8.33 4.48
N PHE A 145 -16.85 -9.02 5.57
CA PHE A 145 -16.66 -10.48 5.62
C PHE A 145 -17.65 -11.23 4.75
N LYS A 146 -18.89 -10.78 4.63
CA LYS A 146 -19.84 -11.36 3.68
C LYS A 146 -19.31 -11.28 2.25
N ASP A 147 -18.88 -10.10 1.81
CA ASP A 147 -18.36 -9.91 0.46
C ASP A 147 -17.11 -10.74 0.20
N LEU A 148 -16.19 -10.83 1.16
CA LEU A 148 -14.98 -11.64 1.02
C LEU A 148 -15.29 -13.13 1.02
N ASP A 149 -16.20 -13.61 1.87
CA ASP A 149 -16.59 -15.02 1.91
C ASP A 149 -17.28 -15.46 0.62
N GLU A 150 -18.20 -14.64 0.11
CA GLU A 150 -18.84 -14.85 -1.19
C GLU A 150 -17.83 -14.78 -2.34
N ALA A 151 -16.88 -13.83 -2.30
CA ALA A 151 -15.83 -13.74 -3.30
C ALA A 151 -14.91 -14.97 -3.30
N ILE A 152 -14.42 -15.41 -2.14
CA ILE A 152 -13.50 -16.55 -2.00
C ILE A 152 -14.12 -17.87 -2.51
N ALA A 153 -15.44 -18.01 -2.38
CA ALA A 153 -16.17 -19.18 -2.85
C ALA A 153 -16.21 -19.29 -4.38
N ASP A 154 -16.38 -18.16 -5.07
CA ASP A 154 -16.63 -18.10 -6.51
C ASP A 154 -15.41 -17.66 -7.35
N ILE A 155 -14.37 -17.08 -6.74
CA ILE A 155 -13.19 -16.58 -7.45
C ILE A 155 -12.24 -17.71 -7.87
N ASN A 156 -11.60 -17.52 -9.02
CA ASN A 156 -10.58 -18.40 -9.55
C ASN A 156 -9.38 -18.51 -8.59
N THR A 157 -8.78 -19.70 -8.56
CA THR A 157 -7.62 -19.95 -7.70
C THR A 157 -6.36 -19.24 -8.22
N SER A 158 -6.21 -19.11 -9.54
CA SER A 158 -5.12 -18.37 -10.18
C SER A 158 -5.67 -17.10 -10.83
N PRO A 159 -4.91 -15.99 -10.84
CA PRO A 159 -5.33 -14.79 -11.54
C PRO A 159 -5.35 -15.02 -13.05
N ALA A 160 -6.38 -14.50 -13.72
CA ALA A 160 -6.50 -14.58 -15.19
C ALA A 160 -5.40 -13.77 -15.91
N ALA A 161 -4.90 -12.73 -15.26
CA ALA A 161 -3.76 -11.93 -15.70
C ALA A 161 -3.09 -11.30 -14.48
N ARG A 162 -1.82 -10.90 -14.63
CA ARG A 162 -1.09 -10.22 -13.56
C ARG A 162 -1.85 -8.97 -13.09
N GLY A 163 -1.94 -8.80 -11.77
CA GLY A 163 -2.65 -7.68 -11.14
C GLY A 163 -4.14 -7.91 -10.92
N ARG A 164 -4.72 -8.98 -11.49
CA ARG A 164 -6.08 -9.39 -11.14
C ARG A 164 -6.10 -10.07 -9.79
N ILE A 165 -7.14 -9.79 -9.02
CA ILE A 165 -7.44 -10.47 -7.76
C ILE A 165 -7.83 -11.90 -8.09
N ALA A 166 -7.28 -12.82 -7.30
CA ALA A 166 -7.61 -14.25 -7.29
C ALA A 166 -7.72 -14.70 -5.84
N LYS A 167 -7.96 -16.01 -5.62
CA LYS A 167 -8.25 -16.57 -4.30
C LYS A 167 -7.24 -16.18 -3.21
N GLY A 168 -5.94 -16.24 -3.49
CA GLY A 168 -4.92 -15.85 -2.50
C GLY A 168 -4.99 -14.38 -2.10
N ALA A 169 -5.28 -13.48 -3.04
CA ALA A 169 -5.46 -12.05 -2.77
C ALA A 169 -6.73 -11.76 -1.94
N ALA A 170 -7.85 -12.39 -2.27
CA ALA A 170 -9.09 -12.25 -1.50
C ALA A 170 -8.92 -12.80 -0.07
N LEU A 171 -8.21 -13.93 0.10
CA LEU A 171 -7.84 -14.46 1.41
C LEU A 171 -6.91 -13.51 2.18
N ALA A 172 -5.93 -12.89 1.52
CA ALA A 172 -5.03 -11.92 2.16
C ALA A 172 -5.77 -10.67 2.64
N MET A 173 -6.76 -10.18 1.86
CA MET A 173 -7.66 -9.11 2.29
C MET A 173 -8.47 -9.52 3.53
N LYS A 174 -9.03 -10.74 3.54
CA LYS A 174 -9.76 -11.30 4.71
C LYS A 174 -8.87 -11.44 5.93
N MET A 175 -7.66 -11.96 5.76
CA MET A 175 -6.66 -12.10 6.82
C MET A 175 -6.33 -10.74 7.45
N ARG A 176 -6.04 -9.73 6.62
CA ARG A 176 -5.73 -8.37 7.09
C ARG A 176 -6.90 -7.75 7.84
N ALA A 177 -8.12 -7.82 7.28
CA ALA A 177 -9.31 -7.29 7.92
C ALA A 177 -9.61 -7.97 9.27
N ALA A 178 -9.49 -9.29 9.33
CA ALA A 178 -9.66 -10.06 10.56
C ALA A 178 -8.64 -9.67 11.62
N LEU A 179 -7.36 -9.54 11.25
CA LEU A 179 -6.30 -9.14 12.17
C LEU A 179 -6.56 -7.74 12.75
N TYR A 180 -6.93 -6.78 11.91
CA TYR A 180 -7.15 -5.38 12.31
C TYR A 180 -8.37 -5.22 13.23
N TRP A 181 -9.39 -6.07 13.09
CA TRP A 181 -10.56 -6.13 13.98
C TRP A 181 -10.41 -7.13 15.14
N GLY A 182 -9.21 -7.64 15.40
CA GLY A 182 -8.90 -8.54 16.52
C GLY A 182 -9.52 -9.94 16.42
N ASP A 183 -9.98 -10.36 15.25
CA ASP A 183 -10.47 -11.72 15.01
C ASP A 183 -9.31 -12.64 14.62
N TYR A 184 -8.49 -12.98 15.61
CA TYR A 184 -7.24 -13.72 15.41
C TYR A 184 -7.46 -15.13 14.86
N GLN A 185 -8.59 -15.77 15.20
CA GLN A 185 -8.91 -17.09 14.68
C GLN A 185 -9.22 -17.02 13.18
N LYS A 186 -10.07 -16.09 12.75
CA LYS A 186 -10.37 -15.89 11.32
C LYS A 186 -9.12 -15.45 10.54
N ALA A 187 -8.25 -14.64 11.15
CA ALA A 187 -6.97 -14.25 10.54
C ALA A 187 -6.06 -15.46 10.33
N LYS A 188 -5.89 -16.30 11.37
CA LYS A 188 -5.12 -17.55 11.29
C LYS A 188 -5.66 -18.50 10.23
N ASP A 189 -6.97 -18.70 10.17
CA ASP A 189 -7.60 -19.61 9.21
C ASP A 189 -7.41 -19.10 7.77
N ALA A 190 -7.53 -17.79 7.54
CA ALA A 190 -7.25 -17.20 6.24
C ALA A 190 -5.77 -17.31 5.86
N ALA A 191 -4.84 -17.13 6.81
CA ALA A 191 -3.42 -17.32 6.58
C ALA A 191 -3.07 -18.78 6.21
N GLN A 192 -3.63 -19.74 6.94
CA GLN A 192 -3.44 -21.16 6.63
C GLN A 192 -3.99 -21.50 5.25
N ALA A 193 -5.18 -20.99 4.90
CA ALA A 193 -5.75 -21.19 3.57
C ALA A 193 -4.88 -20.62 2.44
N ILE A 194 -4.11 -19.54 2.67
CA ILE A 194 -3.13 -19.02 1.70
C ILE A 194 -1.95 -19.99 1.54
N ILE A 195 -1.41 -20.50 2.64
CA ILE A 195 -0.32 -21.48 2.65
C ILE A 195 -0.76 -22.75 1.90
N ASP A 196 -1.96 -23.24 2.18
CA ASP A 196 -2.52 -24.46 1.60
C ASP A 196 -2.78 -24.34 0.09
N LEU A 197 -2.78 -23.14 -0.50
CA LEU A 197 -2.82 -22.98 -1.95
C LEU A 197 -1.55 -23.55 -2.62
N GLY A 198 -0.42 -23.61 -1.91
CA GLY A 198 0.86 -24.10 -2.44
C GLY A 198 1.40 -23.26 -3.61
N LYS A 199 1.05 -21.96 -3.65
CA LYS A 199 1.38 -21.06 -4.78
C LYS A 199 2.44 -20.00 -4.48
N TYR A 200 2.70 -19.74 -3.20
CA TYR A 200 3.55 -18.65 -2.76
C TYR A 200 4.78 -19.21 -2.05
N GLU A 201 5.92 -18.57 -2.25
CA GLU A 201 7.19 -18.87 -1.58
C GLU A 201 7.90 -17.55 -1.29
N LEU A 202 8.68 -17.50 -0.20
CA LEU A 202 9.49 -16.33 0.11
C LEU A 202 10.59 -16.17 -0.95
N ASP A 203 10.81 -14.94 -1.39
CA ASP A 203 11.92 -14.61 -2.27
C ASP A 203 13.23 -14.74 -1.47
N PRO A 204 14.23 -15.49 -1.97
CA PRO A 204 15.50 -15.62 -1.29
C PRO A 204 16.28 -14.30 -1.22
N ASP A 205 15.97 -13.33 -2.08
CA ASP A 205 16.51 -11.98 -2.03
C ASP A 205 15.42 -10.96 -1.68
N TYR A 206 15.45 -10.48 -0.44
CA TYR A 206 14.55 -9.45 0.06
C TYR A 206 14.46 -8.22 -0.86
N THR A 207 15.58 -7.82 -1.47
CA THR A 207 15.61 -6.62 -2.31
C THR A 207 14.92 -6.83 -3.65
N ASN A 208 14.80 -8.07 -4.12
CA ASN A 208 14.18 -8.40 -5.40
C ASN A 208 12.70 -8.01 -5.43
N LEU A 209 11.99 -8.15 -4.31
CA LEU A 209 10.56 -7.80 -4.16
C LEU A 209 10.23 -6.36 -4.53
N PHE A 210 11.21 -5.46 -4.40
CA PHE A 210 11.04 -4.03 -4.59
C PHE A 210 11.69 -3.52 -5.87
N LYS A 211 12.09 -4.44 -6.76
CA LYS A 211 12.73 -4.17 -8.05
C LYS A 211 11.83 -4.59 -9.21
N LEU A 212 11.95 -3.91 -10.36
CA LEU A 212 11.28 -4.37 -11.58
C LEU A 212 11.66 -5.82 -11.98
N ALA A 213 12.89 -6.26 -11.66
CA ALA A 213 13.34 -7.63 -11.91
C ALA A 213 12.56 -8.68 -11.09
N GLY A 214 12.07 -8.32 -9.90
CA GLY A 214 11.31 -9.22 -9.02
C GLY A 214 9.80 -9.06 -9.12
N VAL A 215 9.29 -8.37 -10.14
CA VAL A 215 7.83 -8.19 -10.34
C VAL A 215 7.09 -9.52 -10.49
N ASP A 216 7.79 -10.59 -10.86
CA ASP A 216 7.32 -11.98 -11.03
C ASP A 216 7.52 -12.85 -9.79
N SER A 217 8.05 -12.28 -8.69
CA SER A 217 8.34 -13.03 -7.48
C SER A 217 7.09 -13.74 -6.97
N LYS A 218 7.25 -15.01 -6.62
CA LYS A 218 6.17 -15.84 -6.06
C LYS A 218 5.80 -15.45 -4.63
N GLU A 219 6.51 -14.52 -4.00
CA GLU A 219 6.08 -13.95 -2.71
C GLU A 219 4.93 -12.94 -2.90
N ILE A 220 4.79 -12.36 -4.09
CA ILE A 220 3.80 -11.33 -4.37
C ILE A 220 2.40 -11.96 -4.51
N ILE A 221 1.55 -11.73 -3.51
CA ILE A 221 0.13 -12.13 -3.54
C ILE A 221 -0.70 -11.15 -4.39
N LEU A 222 -0.51 -9.84 -4.18
CA LEU A 222 -1.17 -8.77 -4.91
C LEU A 222 -0.33 -7.49 -4.84
N ALA A 223 -0.24 -6.74 -5.94
CA ALA A 223 0.49 -5.48 -6.02
C ALA A 223 -0.26 -4.44 -6.86
N VAL A 224 -0.13 -3.17 -6.47
CA VAL A 224 -0.53 -2.03 -7.32
C VAL A 224 0.57 -1.77 -8.32
N GLN A 225 0.30 -2.04 -9.60
CA GLN A 225 1.32 -1.97 -10.64
C GLN A 225 1.28 -0.64 -11.37
N TYR A 226 2.46 -0.06 -11.52
CA TYR A 226 2.71 1.11 -12.34
C TYR A 226 3.68 0.73 -13.45
N LYS A 227 3.34 1.12 -14.67
CA LYS A 227 4.10 0.76 -15.88
C LYS A 227 4.40 2.03 -16.65
N SER A 228 5.69 2.30 -16.87
CA SER A 228 6.13 3.43 -17.68
C SER A 228 5.47 3.41 -19.06
N GLY A 229 5.05 4.58 -19.55
CA GLY A 229 4.28 4.74 -20.79
C GLY A 229 2.79 4.35 -20.71
N THR A 230 2.31 3.79 -19.60
CA THR A 230 0.87 3.52 -19.37
C THR A 230 0.34 4.28 -18.15
N ARG A 231 0.94 4.06 -16.98
CA ARG A 231 0.60 4.74 -15.72
C ARG A 231 1.85 4.81 -14.86
N SER A 232 2.45 5.99 -14.74
CA SER A 232 3.63 6.23 -13.91
C SER A 232 3.26 6.55 -12.46
N LEU A 233 4.16 6.25 -11.52
CA LEU A 233 4.07 6.67 -10.12
C LEU A 233 5.12 7.75 -9.84
N GLY A 234 4.73 9.03 -9.94
CA GLY A 234 5.64 10.16 -9.71
C GLY A 234 6.21 10.20 -8.28
N THR A 235 5.50 9.61 -7.31
CA THR A 235 5.91 9.52 -5.91
C THR A 235 7.28 8.90 -5.71
N ILE A 236 7.66 7.90 -6.51
CA ILE A 236 9.01 7.30 -6.43
C ILE A 236 10.10 8.36 -6.58
N GLY A 237 9.93 9.29 -7.53
CA GLY A 237 10.85 10.40 -7.73
C GLY A 237 10.95 11.33 -6.51
N GLN A 238 9.85 11.53 -5.80
CA GLN A 238 9.77 12.42 -4.63
C GLN A 238 10.53 11.85 -3.41
N LEU A 239 10.63 10.53 -3.31
CA LEU A 239 11.29 9.85 -2.18
C LEU A 239 12.82 9.90 -2.23
N TYR A 240 13.42 10.11 -3.41
CA TYR A 240 14.88 10.27 -3.50
C TYR A 240 15.38 11.46 -2.69
N ASN A 241 16.63 11.40 -2.26
CA ASN A 241 17.34 12.52 -1.66
C ASN A 241 17.65 13.63 -2.68
N ASN A 242 17.97 14.80 -2.16
CA ASN A 242 18.22 16.01 -2.93
C ASN A 242 19.30 15.86 -4.00
N ALA A 243 20.46 15.28 -3.64
CA ALA A 243 21.58 15.08 -4.56
C ALA A 243 21.20 14.18 -5.76
N ASP A 244 20.17 13.35 -5.59
CA ASP A 244 19.67 12.43 -6.60
C ASP A 244 18.43 12.96 -7.33
N GLY A 245 18.10 14.25 -7.13
CA GLY A 245 17.02 14.95 -7.82
C GLY A 245 15.65 14.80 -7.15
N GLY A 246 15.56 14.09 -6.03
CA GLY A 246 14.32 13.92 -5.29
C GLY A 246 14.07 15.01 -4.27
N TRP A 247 12.97 14.84 -3.53
CA TRP A 247 12.50 15.84 -2.58
C TRP A 247 12.68 15.46 -1.12
N SER A 248 13.16 14.23 -0.84
CA SER A 248 13.13 13.63 0.50
C SER A 248 11.74 13.77 1.13
N SER A 249 10.69 13.56 0.33
CA SER A 249 9.33 13.92 0.71
C SER A 249 8.82 13.15 1.95
N VAL A 250 9.11 11.84 1.99
CA VAL A 250 8.96 11.02 3.19
C VAL A 250 10.27 10.32 3.46
N VAL A 251 10.78 10.46 4.68
CA VAL A 251 12.09 9.92 5.08
C VAL A 251 11.97 9.04 6.32
N PRO A 252 12.77 7.97 6.44
CA PRO A 252 12.79 7.14 7.64
C PRO A 252 13.21 7.96 8.87
N THR A 253 12.73 7.59 10.05
CA THR A 253 13.20 8.15 11.33
C THR A 253 14.33 7.31 11.91
N GLN A 254 15.09 7.87 12.86
CA GLN A 254 16.02 7.08 13.67
C GLN A 254 15.29 5.96 14.44
N LYS A 255 14.04 6.22 14.88
CA LYS A 255 13.21 5.19 15.53
C LYS A 255 12.97 3.99 14.60
N CYS A 256 12.74 4.21 13.31
CA CYS A 256 12.65 3.12 12.34
C CYS A 256 13.94 2.28 12.30
N VAL A 257 15.11 2.95 12.30
CA VAL A 257 16.42 2.28 12.35
C VAL A 257 16.58 1.49 13.64
N ASP A 258 16.23 2.05 14.78
CA ASP A 258 16.41 1.45 16.10
C ASP A 258 15.54 0.20 16.33
N ASN A 259 14.44 0.06 15.59
CA ASN A 259 13.57 -1.12 15.63
C ASN A 259 14.17 -2.35 14.92
N TYR A 260 15.20 -2.20 14.10
CA TYR A 260 15.90 -3.36 13.55
C TYR A 260 16.71 -4.06 14.65
N GLU A 261 16.66 -5.38 14.71
CA GLU A 261 17.53 -6.14 15.60
C GLU A 261 19.01 -5.96 15.20
N MET A 262 19.90 -6.30 16.11
CA MET A 262 21.28 -6.60 15.82
C MET A 262 21.37 -7.91 15.01
N SER A 263 22.49 -8.16 14.36
CA SER A 263 22.74 -9.37 13.55
C SER A 263 22.66 -10.69 14.33
N ASN A 264 22.70 -10.63 15.66
CA ASN A 264 22.49 -11.76 16.57
C ASN A 264 21.01 -11.94 17.01
N GLY A 265 20.08 -11.14 16.48
CA GLY A 265 18.65 -11.18 16.81
C GLY A 265 18.25 -10.46 18.10
N MET A 266 19.19 -9.80 18.79
CA MET A 266 18.89 -9.00 19.98
C MET A 266 18.52 -7.57 19.56
N THR A 267 17.61 -6.94 20.28
CA THR A 267 17.35 -5.51 20.18
C THR A 267 18.55 -4.69 20.65
N ILE A 268 18.60 -3.41 20.27
CA ILE A 268 19.72 -2.52 20.62
C ILE A 268 19.87 -2.30 22.14
N ASP A 269 18.75 -2.39 22.88
CA ASP A 269 18.68 -2.14 24.32
C ASP A 269 19.01 -3.37 25.19
N GLU A 270 19.09 -4.55 24.58
CA GLU A 270 19.40 -5.77 25.33
C GLU A 270 20.88 -5.87 25.71
N ALA A 271 21.14 -6.26 26.96
CA ALA A 271 22.50 -6.46 27.44
C ALA A 271 23.22 -7.53 26.62
N GLY A 272 24.37 -7.19 26.04
CA GLY A 272 25.14 -8.09 25.18
C GLY A 272 24.75 -8.05 23.70
N SER A 273 23.86 -7.14 23.29
CA SER A 273 23.49 -6.93 21.88
C SER A 273 24.68 -6.57 20.99
N GLY A 274 25.71 -5.94 21.56
CA GLY A 274 26.86 -5.41 20.82
C GLY A 274 26.58 -4.09 20.11
N TYR A 275 25.46 -3.42 20.44
CA TYR A 275 25.14 -2.10 19.90
C TYR A 275 26.18 -1.05 20.33
N ASP A 276 26.61 -0.24 19.36
CA ASP A 276 27.52 0.88 19.55
C ASP A 276 26.86 2.16 19.03
N ALA A 277 26.52 3.06 19.95
CA ALA A 277 25.87 4.34 19.63
C ALA A 277 26.74 5.26 18.75
N THR A 278 28.05 5.04 18.68
CA THR A 278 28.95 5.78 17.77
C THR A 278 28.98 5.19 16.36
N HIS A 279 28.56 3.93 16.20
CA HIS A 279 28.41 3.23 14.92
C HIS A 279 27.02 2.58 14.82
N PRO A 280 25.92 3.36 14.85
CA PRO A 280 24.56 2.84 15.09
C PRO A 280 24.03 1.93 13.97
N PHE A 281 24.66 1.96 12.79
CA PHE A 281 24.30 1.13 11.62
C PHE A 281 25.13 -0.15 11.50
N HIS A 282 26.15 -0.34 12.35
CA HIS A 282 27.02 -1.50 12.29
C HIS A 282 26.40 -2.73 12.97
N GLY A 283 26.63 -3.92 12.40
CA GLY A 283 26.22 -5.19 13.01
C GLY A 283 24.71 -5.37 13.15
N ARG A 284 23.90 -4.69 12.34
CA ARG A 284 22.43 -4.72 12.36
C ARG A 284 21.86 -5.85 11.49
N ASP A 285 20.57 -6.14 11.65
CA ASP A 285 19.82 -6.98 10.71
C ASP A 285 20.04 -6.48 9.26
N PRO A 286 20.40 -7.35 8.30
CA PRO A 286 20.68 -6.95 6.92
C PRO A 286 19.54 -6.18 6.25
N ARG A 287 18.28 -6.43 6.65
CA ARG A 287 17.09 -5.76 6.12
C ARG A 287 17.09 -4.26 6.43
N MET A 288 17.79 -3.81 7.47
CA MET A 288 17.99 -2.39 7.74
C MET A 288 18.70 -1.72 6.56
N ALA A 289 19.87 -2.26 6.18
CA ALA A 289 20.67 -1.72 5.09
C ALA A 289 20.03 -1.93 3.72
N MET A 290 19.13 -2.91 3.57
CA MET A 290 18.33 -3.09 2.35
C MET A 290 17.14 -2.12 2.27
N THR A 291 16.68 -1.59 3.42
CA THR A 291 15.50 -0.73 3.49
C THR A 291 15.86 0.76 3.56
N ILE A 292 16.99 1.12 4.17
CA ILE A 292 17.36 2.50 4.48
C ILE A 292 18.75 2.82 3.91
N LEU A 293 18.86 3.95 3.20
CA LEU A 293 20.10 4.65 2.93
C LEU A 293 20.47 5.48 4.17
N TYR A 294 21.62 5.17 4.76
CA TYR A 294 22.13 5.80 5.98
C TYR A 294 23.53 6.39 5.73
N PRO A 295 23.92 7.45 6.46
CA PRO A 295 25.23 8.06 6.27
C PRO A 295 26.37 7.05 6.46
N GLY A 296 27.30 7.04 5.52
CA GLY A 296 28.44 6.11 5.48
C GLY A 296 28.21 4.85 4.63
N CYS A 297 26.98 4.57 4.17
CA CYS A 297 26.73 3.42 3.29
C CYS A 297 27.16 3.71 1.84
N ASP A 298 27.51 2.67 1.08
CA ASP A 298 27.69 2.79 -0.37
C ASP A 298 26.37 3.09 -1.08
N TRP A 299 26.37 4.13 -1.92
CA TRP A 299 25.28 4.52 -2.78
C TRP A 299 25.82 5.04 -4.11
N LYS A 300 25.43 4.39 -5.22
CA LYS A 300 25.83 4.76 -6.59
C LYS A 300 27.35 4.86 -6.78
N GLY A 301 28.11 3.96 -6.14
CA GLY A 301 29.57 3.94 -6.21
C GLY A 301 30.28 5.03 -5.40
N THR A 302 29.55 5.70 -4.50
CA THR A 302 30.09 6.72 -3.58
C THR A 302 29.59 6.49 -2.16
N ILE A 303 30.26 7.08 -1.16
CA ILE A 303 29.76 7.07 0.21
C ILE A 303 28.61 8.07 0.35
N PHE A 304 27.45 7.59 0.79
CA PHE A 304 26.30 8.44 1.07
C PHE A 304 26.61 9.34 2.27
N ASN A 305 26.76 10.64 2.01
CA ASN A 305 27.12 11.63 3.02
C ASN A 305 25.96 12.60 3.25
N THR A 306 25.37 12.52 4.44
CA THR A 306 24.31 13.43 4.91
C THR A 306 24.72 14.22 6.15
N LEU A 307 25.94 14.00 6.65
CA LEU A 307 26.43 14.55 7.93
C LEU A 307 27.36 15.74 7.76
N ASP A 308 28.11 15.81 6.66
CA ASP A 308 28.96 16.98 6.39
C ASP A 308 28.14 18.10 5.74
N GLU A 309 28.17 19.29 6.35
CA GLU A 309 27.47 20.47 5.81
C GLU A 309 28.05 20.91 4.46
N ASN A 310 29.35 20.72 4.25
CA ASN A 310 30.04 21.05 3.01
C ASN A 310 30.87 19.86 2.49
N VAL A 311 30.78 19.59 1.20
CA VAL A 311 31.59 18.58 0.50
C VAL A 311 32.30 19.27 -0.65
N ASN A 312 33.63 19.13 -0.71
CA ASN A 312 34.48 19.75 -1.75
C ASN A 312 34.26 21.27 -1.90
N GLY A 313 34.11 21.97 -0.77
CA GLY A 313 33.93 23.43 -0.73
C GLY A 313 32.55 23.93 -1.18
N LYS A 314 31.57 23.05 -1.38
CA LYS A 314 30.19 23.38 -1.71
C LYS A 314 29.24 22.86 -0.63
N LYS A 315 28.10 23.54 -0.45
CA LYS A 315 27.03 23.06 0.42
C LYS A 315 26.60 21.66 -0.03
N ASN A 316 26.56 20.73 0.92
CA ASN A 316 26.06 19.39 0.68
C ASN A 316 24.53 19.45 0.52
N PRO A 317 23.98 19.09 -0.65
CA PRO A 317 22.53 19.09 -0.87
C PRO A 317 21.78 18.10 0.03
N ASN A 318 22.44 17.05 0.53
CA ASN A 318 21.81 16.06 1.40
C ASN A 318 21.90 16.40 2.90
N TYR A 319 22.62 17.47 3.28
CA TYR A 319 22.67 17.89 4.67
C TYR A 319 21.29 18.42 5.13
N PRO A 320 20.76 18.04 6.31
CA PRO A 320 19.36 18.27 6.69
C PRO A 320 18.86 19.72 6.63
N THR A 321 19.74 20.71 6.83
CA THR A 321 19.35 22.13 6.87
C THR A 321 19.76 22.91 5.62
N ASN A 322 20.49 22.31 4.68
CA ASN A 322 21.02 23.02 3.51
C ASN A 322 20.00 23.27 2.40
N ALA A 323 18.90 22.52 2.37
CA ALA A 323 17.84 22.67 1.38
C ALA A 323 16.46 22.39 1.99
N ALA A 324 15.41 22.98 1.41
CA ALA A 324 14.04 22.66 1.79
C ALA A 324 13.74 21.18 1.56
N ASN A 325 14.25 20.65 0.46
CA ASN A 325 14.05 19.28 -0.01
C ASN A 325 15.24 18.35 0.30
N SER A 326 15.92 18.57 1.42
CA SER A 326 16.85 17.60 2.01
C SER A 326 16.18 16.84 3.15
N SER A 327 16.61 15.60 3.37
CA SER A 327 16.09 14.75 4.44
C SER A 327 16.28 15.39 5.82
N LYS A 328 15.19 15.53 6.58
CA LYS A 328 15.24 16.09 7.94
C LYS A 328 15.74 15.11 8.98
N THR A 329 15.89 13.84 8.62
CA THR A 329 16.40 12.77 9.49
C THR A 329 17.79 12.31 9.09
N ALA A 330 18.38 12.89 8.04
CA ALA A 330 19.63 12.44 7.42
C ALA A 330 19.58 11.02 6.81
N LEU A 331 18.40 10.39 6.78
CA LEU A 331 18.13 9.07 6.22
C LEU A 331 17.30 9.18 4.93
N THR A 332 17.33 8.14 4.09
CA THR A 332 16.48 8.05 2.88
C THR A 332 16.03 6.60 2.71
N TRP A 333 14.85 6.36 2.13
CA TRP A 333 14.44 4.99 1.82
C TRP A 333 15.36 4.39 0.75
N ARG A 334 15.85 3.17 0.94
CA ARG A 334 16.50 2.36 -0.11
C ARG A 334 15.49 1.47 -0.83
N LYS A 335 14.53 0.92 -0.07
CA LYS A 335 13.45 0.09 -0.60
C LYS A 335 12.67 0.86 -1.67
N TYR A 336 12.40 0.20 -2.81
CA TYR A 336 11.87 0.80 -4.03
C TYR A 336 12.76 1.84 -4.72
N LEU A 337 13.87 2.30 -4.15
CA LEU A 337 14.73 3.32 -4.75
C LEU A 337 16.01 2.74 -5.36
N ASP A 338 16.38 1.51 -4.97
CA ASP A 338 17.60 0.83 -5.43
C ASP A 338 17.31 -0.34 -6.39
N PRO A 339 17.96 -0.40 -7.58
CA PRO A 339 18.81 0.63 -8.17
C PRO A 339 17.98 1.76 -8.78
N MET A 340 18.52 2.98 -8.81
CA MET A 340 17.87 4.11 -9.48
C MET A 340 17.57 3.85 -10.95
N SER A 341 18.43 3.07 -11.62
CA SER A 341 18.37 2.78 -13.05
C SER A 341 17.17 1.93 -13.47
N GLN A 342 16.34 1.48 -12.53
CA GLN A 342 15.14 0.71 -12.84
C GLN A 342 13.95 1.58 -13.30
N TYR A 343 14.05 2.91 -13.20
CA TYR A 343 12.96 3.84 -13.52
C TYR A 343 13.15 4.62 -14.82
#